data_AF-A0A1M5BWR1-F1
#
_entry.id   AF-A0A1M5BWR1-F1
#
_cell.length_a   1.000
_cell.length_b   1.000
_cell.length_c   1.000
_cell.angle_alpha   90.00
_cell.angle_beta   90.00
_cell.angle_gamma   90.00
#
_symmetry.space_group_name_H-M   'P 1'
#
loop_
_entity.id
_entity.type
_entity.pdbx_description
1 polymer ?
#
loop_
_entity_poly.entity_id
_entity_poly.type
_entity_poly.pdbx_seq_one_letter_code
_entity_poly.pdbx_strand_id
1 'polypeptide(L)'
;MREDLEKFVLQRERALLEAMVEKAVQKVPPERRSQVREALLSRARLHRLEHGGSFVTVRVGEDWLPLDRAVDRLADRPEESDIP
;
A
#
# COMPACT_ATOMS: atom_id res chain seq x y z
N MET A 1 11.90 21.51 -16.51
CA MET A 1 12.54 21.66 -15.18
C MET A 1 11.59 21.40 -14.01
N ARG A 2 10.44 22.08 -13.88
CA ARG A 2 9.43 21.73 -12.85
C ARG A 2 8.77 20.37 -13.10
N GLU A 3 8.36 20.09 -14.33
CA GLU A 3 7.73 18.80 -14.70
C GLU A 3 8.68 17.60 -14.52
N ASP A 4 9.98 17.78 -14.77
CA ASP A 4 10.97 16.71 -14.58
C ASP A 4 11.14 16.39 -13.10
N LEU A 5 11.18 17.43 -12.25
CA LEU A 5 11.27 17.27 -10.80
C LEU A 5 10.05 16.57 -10.21
N GLU A 6 8.84 16.93 -10.65
CA GLU A 6 7.60 16.27 -10.23
C GLU A 6 7.57 14.80 -10.62
N LYS A 7 8.02 14.46 -11.83
CA LYS A 7 8.17 13.06 -12.27
C LYS A 7 9.13 12.28 -11.37
N PHE A 8 10.27 12.86 -11.01
CA PHE A 8 11.22 12.22 -10.09
C PHE A 8 10.63 12.00 -8.69
N VAL A 9 9.87 12.97 -8.18
CA VAL A 9 9.20 12.84 -6.88
C VAL A 9 8.17 11.72 -6.90
N LEU A 10 7.31 11.69 -7.92
CA LEU A 10 6.27 10.65 -8.06
C LEU A 10 6.88 9.25 -8.21
N GLN A 11 7.96 9.11 -8.99
CA GLN A 11 8.69 7.85 -9.11
C GLN A 11 9.27 7.39 -7.77
N ARG A 12 9.86 8.30 -7.00
CA ARG A 12 10.42 7.99 -5.69
C ARG A 12 9.33 7.59 -4.69
N GLU A 13 8.19 8.28 -4.69
CA GLU A 13 7.06 7.94 -3.83
C GLU A 13 6.47 6.58 -4.16
N ARG A 14 6.32 6.27 -5.46
CA ARG A 14 5.88 4.96 -5.92
C ARG A 14 6.84 3.86 -5.48
N ALA A 15 8.15 4.05 -5.67
CA ALA A 15 9.15 3.07 -5.25
C ALA A 15 9.13 2.85 -3.72
N LEU A 16 8.91 3.91 -2.94
CA LEU A 16 8.80 3.81 -1.49
C LEU A 16 7.53 3.04 -1.08
N LEU A 17 6.38 3.35 -1.69
CA LEU A 17 5.13 2.65 -1.45
C LEU A 17 5.25 1.16 -1.80
N GLU A 18 5.82 0.84 -2.96
CA GLU A 18 6.06 -0.53 -3.40
C GLU A 18 6.94 -1.26 -2.38
N ALA A 19 8.07 -0.68 -1.97
CA ALA A 19 8.96 -1.29 -0.98
C ALA A 19 8.28 -1.54 0.39
N MET A 20 7.42 -0.61 0.84
CA MET A 20 6.66 -0.77 2.08
C MET A 20 5.66 -1.92 1.98
N VAL A 21 4.94 -2.01 0.85
CA VAL A 21 3.99 -3.10 0.60
C VAL A 21 4.70 -4.45 0.50
N GLU A 22 5.81 -4.54 -0.24
CA GLU A 22 6.61 -5.77 -0.36
C GLU A 22 7.03 -6.30 1.02
N LYS A 23 7.52 -5.40 1.88
CA LYS A 23 7.91 -5.77 3.25
C LYS A 23 6.71 -6.26 4.07
N ALA A 24 5.55 -5.63 3.92
CA ALA A 24 4.37 -5.98 4.69
C ALA A 24 3.81 -7.36 4.28
N VAL A 25 3.78 -7.68 2.98
CA VAL A 25 3.25 -8.97 2.50
C VAL A 25 4.16 -10.16 2.81
N GLN A 26 5.41 -9.96 3.25
CA GLN A 26 6.27 -11.07 3.66
C GLN A 26 5.67 -11.89 4.83
N LYS A 27 4.83 -11.27 5.66
CA LYS A 27 4.12 -11.92 6.77
C LYS A 27 2.93 -12.77 6.32
N VAL A 28 2.45 -12.57 5.09
CA VAL A 28 1.32 -13.29 4.50
C VAL A 28 1.78 -14.66 3.97
N PRO A 29 0.95 -15.72 4.03
CA PRO A 29 1.24 -17.01 3.40
C PRO A 29 1.62 -16.88 1.92
N PRO A 30 2.66 -17.57 1.43
CA PRO A 30 3.16 -17.44 0.06
C PRO A 30 2.09 -17.54 -1.02
N GLU A 31 1.11 -18.43 -0.83
CA GLU A 31 0.02 -18.65 -1.79
C GLU A 31 -0.85 -17.40 -1.99
N ARG A 32 -0.94 -16.53 -0.97
CA ARG A 32 -1.79 -15.32 -0.98
C ARG A 32 -1.02 -14.02 -1.19
N ARG A 33 0.31 -14.06 -1.14
CA ARG A 33 1.15 -12.85 -1.23
C ARG A 33 0.88 -12.04 -2.49
N SER A 34 0.78 -12.69 -3.64
CA SER A 34 0.56 -11.99 -4.91
C SER A 34 -0.77 -11.24 -4.93
N GLN A 35 -1.85 -11.91 -4.50
CA GLN A 35 -3.19 -11.33 -4.44
C GLN A 35 -3.26 -10.16 -3.45
N VAL A 36 -2.75 -10.35 -2.23
CA VAL A 36 -2.75 -9.31 -1.20
C VAL A 36 -1.90 -8.12 -1.63
N ARG A 37 -0.73 -8.37 -2.23
CA ARG A 37 0.14 -7.32 -2.77
C ARG A 37 -0.57 -6.46 -3.82
N GLU A 38 -1.23 -7.07 -4.81
CA GLU A 38 -1.96 -6.35 -5.85
C GLU A 38 -3.13 -5.53 -5.27
N ALA A 39 -3.87 -6.11 -4.31
CA ALA A 39 -4.94 -5.40 -3.61
C ALA A 39 -4.42 -4.20 -2.81
N LEU A 40 -3.27 -4.33 -2.15
CA LEU A 40 -2.63 -3.23 -1.41
C LEU A 40 -2.16 -2.13 -2.37
N LEU A 41 -1.42 -2.48 -3.44
CA LEU A 41 -0.87 -1.49 -4.38
C LEU A 41 -1.95 -0.68 -5.11
N SER A 42 -3.06 -1.31 -5.48
CA SER A 42 -4.16 -0.63 -6.17
C SER A 42 -4.94 0.37 -5.30
N ARG A 43 -4.83 0.26 -3.97
CA ARG A 43 -5.65 1.02 -3.00
C ARG A 43 -4.83 1.80 -1.97
N ALA A 44 -3.50 1.68 -2.03
CA ALA A 44 -2.60 2.34 -1.10
C ALA A 44 -2.43 3.82 -1.41
N ARG A 45 -2.31 4.61 -0.35
CA ARG A 45 -1.91 6.01 -0.39
C ARG A 45 -0.72 6.21 0.53
N LEU A 46 0.34 6.82 0.00
CA LEU A 46 1.49 7.26 0.77
C LEU A 46 1.19 8.63 1.36
N HIS A 47 1.38 8.76 2.67
CA HIS A 47 1.25 10.01 3.41
C HIS A 47 2.61 10.41 3.95
N ARG A 48 2.91 11.72 3.93
CA ARG A 48 4.12 12.28 4.54
C ARG A 48 3.76 13.06 5.79
N LEU A 49 4.57 12.90 6.84
CA LEU A 49 4.45 13.65 8.08
C LEU A 49 5.28 14.93 8.01
N GLU A 50 4.83 16.00 8.68
CA GLU A 50 5.49 17.30 8.71
C GLU A 50 6.90 17.25 9.31
N HIS A 51 7.12 16.34 10.28
CA HIS A 51 8.41 16.18 10.99
C HIS A 51 9.39 15.23 10.29
N GLY A 52 9.08 14.80 9.07
CA GLY A 52 9.85 13.77 8.37
C GLY A 52 9.38 12.38 8.78
N GLY A 53 8.87 11.64 7.79
CA GLY A 53 8.30 10.32 8.00
C GLY A 53 7.26 10.03 6.93
N SER A 54 6.97 8.76 6.70
CA SER A 54 5.90 8.37 5.79
C SER A 54 5.18 7.14 6.32
N PHE A 55 3.88 7.11 6.09
CA PHE A 55 3.05 5.95 6.39
C PHE A 55 2.12 5.68 5.22
N VAL A 56 1.68 4.43 5.10
CA VAL A 56 0.77 4.00 4.04
C VAL A 56 -0.57 3.66 4.66
N THR A 57 -1.64 4.17 4.04
CA THR A 57 -3.01 3.73 4.32
C THR A 57 -3.56 3.03 3.11
N VAL A 58 -4.36 2.00 3.32
CA VAL A 58 -5.02 1.24 2.25
C VAL A 58 -6.52 1.26 2.48
N ARG A 59 -7.29 1.46 1.41
CA ARG A 59 -8.73 1.32 1.47
C ARG A 59 -9.12 -0.15 1.47
N VAL A 60 -9.85 -0.60 2.49
CA VAL A 60 -10.38 -1.96 2.61
C VAL A 60 -11.87 -1.84 2.94
N GLY A 61 -12.73 -2.23 1.99
CA GLY A 61 -14.15 -1.87 2.03
C GLY A 61 -14.35 -0.36 2.06
N GLU A 62 -15.05 0.14 3.09
CA GLU A 62 -15.33 1.57 3.25
C GLU A 62 -14.25 2.32 4.07
N ASP A 63 -13.39 1.58 4.77
CA ASP A 63 -12.41 2.11 5.72
C ASP A 63 -11.04 2.39 5.10
N TRP A 64 -10.35 3.40 5.63
CA TRP A 64 -8.92 3.62 5.41
C TRP A 64 -8.13 3.06 6.58
N LEU A 65 -7.36 2.00 6.35
CA LEU A 65 -6.61 1.31 7.39
C LEU A 65 -5.10 1.56 7.22
N PRO A 66 -4.32 1.64 8.31
CA PRO A 66 -2.86 1.56 8.24
C PRO A 66 -2.41 0.26 7.55
N LEU A 67 -1.30 0.32 6.81
CA LEU A 67 -0.80 -0.79 6.00
C LEU A 67 -0.77 -2.14 6.73
N ASP A 68 -0.22 -2.22 7.95
CA ASP A 68 -0.17 -3.47 8.71
C ASP A 68 -1.56 -4.06 8.96
N ARG A 69 -2.54 -3.23 9.36
CA ARG A 69 -3.92 -3.69 9.60
C ARG A 69 -4.63 -4.10 8.31
N ALA A 70 -4.34 -3.41 7.21
CA ALA A 70 -4.89 -3.76 5.90
C ALA A 70 -4.36 -5.12 5.42
N VAL A 71 -3.08 -5.40 5.66
CA VAL A 71 -2.45 -6.69 5.34
C VAL A 71 -3.12 -7.81 6.11
N ASP A 72 -3.29 -7.66 7.43
CA ASP A 72 -3.95 -8.67 8.26
C ASP A 72 -5.38 -8.94 7.78
N ARG A 73 -6.15 -7.88 7.49
CA ARG A 73 -7.54 -8.00 7.03
C ARG A 73 -7.67 -8.68 5.67
N LEU A 74 -6.84 -8.29 4.70
CA LEU A 74 -6.84 -8.89 3.36
C LEU A 74 -6.29 -10.32 3.35
N ALA A 75 -5.37 -10.66 4.27
CA ALA A 75 -4.88 -12.01 4.43
C ALA A 75 -5.94 -12.96 5.00
N ASP A 76 -6.78 -12.49 5.94
CA ASP A 76 -7.84 -13.26 6.56
C ASP A 76 -9.12 -13.34 5.71
N ARG A 77 -9.50 -12.24 5.04
CA ARG A 77 -10.75 -12.11 4.28
C ARG A 77 -10.49 -11.57 2.87
N PRO A 78 -10.05 -12.44 1.93
CA PRO A 78 -9.73 -12.01 0.57
C PRO A 78 -10.95 -11.47 -0.18
N GLU A 79 -12.17 -11.84 0.23
CA GLU A 79 -13.45 -11.40 -0.37
C GLU A 79 -13.70 -9.89 -0.20
N GLU A 80 -13.11 -9.26 0.84
CA GLU A 80 -13.14 -7.81 1.00
C GLU A 80 -12.25 -7.08 -0.04
N SER A 81 -11.61 -7.84 -0.93
CA SER A 81 -10.94 -7.32 -2.12
C SER A 81 -11.89 -7.05 -3.28
N ASP A 82 -13.15 -7.46 -3.25
CA ASP A 82 -14.10 -7.33 -4.35
C ASP A 82 -15.37 -6.60 -3.94
N ILE A 83 -15.37 -5.26 -3.97
CA ILE A 83 -16.58 -4.41 -4.03
C ILE A 83 -16.21 -3.18 -4.88
N PRO A 84 -17.04 -2.78 -5.88
CA PRO A 84 -16.62 -2.18 -7.16
C PRO A 84 -15.93 -0.81 -7.11
#